data_AF-L5JRR8-F1
#
_entry.id   AF-L5JRR8-F1
#
_cell.length_a   1.000
_cell.length_b   1.000
_cell.length_c   1.000
_cell.angle_alpha   90.00
_cell.angle_beta   90.00
_cell.angle_gamma   90.00
#
_symmetry.space_group_name_H-M   'P 1'
#
loop_
_entity.id
_entity.type
_entity.pdbx_description
1 polymer ?
#
loop_
_entity_poly.entity_id
_entity_poly.type
_entity_poly.pdbx_seq_one_letter_code
_entity_poly.pdbx_strand_id
1 'polypeptide(L)' 'METIYPFLFLGLVYSFLGPNPFVARMHFLLFFLGRMVHTVAYLGKLPAPTRSLAYTVAQLPCVSMALQIVWEAAHHL' A
#
# COMPACT_ATOMS: atom_id res chain seq x y z
N MET A 1 -6.58 -2.53 11.79
CA MET A 1 -5.68 -3.67 11.47
C MET A 1 -5.79 -4.11 10.00
N GLU A 2 -6.95 -3.92 9.38
CA GLU A 2 -7.30 -4.38 8.03
C GLU A 2 -6.36 -3.98 6.89
N THR A 3 -5.60 -2.88 6.99
CA THR A 3 -4.78 -2.39 5.87
C THR A 3 -3.28 -2.63 6.04
N ILE A 4 -2.78 -2.62 7.29
CA ILE A 4 -1.34 -2.74 7.56
C ILE A 4 -0.92 -4.21 7.44
N TYR A 5 -1.71 -5.15 7.95
CA TYR A 5 -1.34 -6.57 7.88
C TYR A 5 -1.24 -7.10 6.45
N PRO A 6 -2.19 -6.81 5.54
CA PRO A 6 -2.02 -7.19 4.14
C PRO A 6 -0.82 -6.50 3.49
N PHE A 7 -0.55 -5.23 3.80
CA PHE A 7 0.62 -4.53 3.27
C PHE A 7 1.93 -5.17 3.72
N LEU A 8 2.04 -5.62 4.97
CA LEU A 8 3.25 -6.31 5.45
C LEU A 8 3.51 -7.59 4.65
N PHE A 9 2.47 -8.36 4.38
CA PHE A 9 2.57 -9.56 3.53
C PHE A 9 2.93 -9.20 2.08
N LEU A 10 2.16 -8.31 1.45
CA LEU A 10 2.36 -7.92 0.05
C LEU A 10 3.72 -7.27 -0.16
N GLY A 11 4.13 -6.34 0.71
CA GLY A 11 5.41 -5.64 0.62
C GLY A 11 6.60 -6.57 0.82
N LEU A 12 6.49 -7.57 1.69
CA LEU A 12 7.52 -8.60 1.85
C LEU A 12 7.68 -9.40 0.56
N VAL A 13 6.60 -9.99 0.04
CA VAL A 13 6.63 -10.79 -1.19
C VAL A 13 7.10 -9.94 -2.37
N TYR A 14 6.56 -8.73 -2.52
CA TYR A 14 6.92 -7.79 -3.58
C TYR A 14 8.41 -7.45 -3.60
N SER A 15 9.06 -7.38 -2.44
CA SER A 15 10.49 -7.08 -2.35
C SER A 15 11.39 -8.15 -2.98
N PHE A 16 10.90 -9.40 -3.09
CA PHE A 16 11.64 -10.52 -3.67
C PHE A 16 11.37 -10.73 -5.17
N LEU A 17 10.43 -9.99 -5.77
CA LEU A 17 10.12 -10.08 -7.21
C LEU A 17 11.13 -9.34 -8.11
N GLY A 18 12.22 -8.81 -7.54
CA GLY A 18 13.16 -7.96 -8.26
C GLY A 18 12.56 -6.68 -8.86
N PRO A 19 11.64 -5.97 -8.19
CA PRO A 19 11.07 -4.75 -8.74
C PRO A 19 12.13 -3.65 -8.87
N ASN A 20 11.88 -2.66 -9.72
CA ASN A 20 12.72 -1.47 -9.78
C ASN A 20 12.78 -0.80 -8.37
N PRO A 21 13.98 -0.57 -7.80
CA PRO A 21 14.11 -0.06 -6.43
C PRO A 21 13.42 1.29 -6.19
N PHE A 22 13.43 2.17 -7.20
CA PHE A 22 12.74 3.46 -7.10
C PHE A 22 11.22 3.28 -7.04
N VAL A 23 10.67 2.41 -7.88
CA VAL A 23 9.23 2.10 -7.92
C VAL A 23 8.79 1.45 -6.61
N ALA A 24 9.54 0.48 -6.10
CA ALA A 24 9.25 -0.15 -4.81
C ALA A 24 9.26 0.87 -3.66
N ARG A 25 10.26 1.76 -3.63
CA ARG A 25 10.32 2.84 -2.65
C ARG A 25 9.10 3.77 -2.73
N MET A 26 8.66 4.11 -3.94
CA MET A 26 7.45 4.93 -4.12
C MET A 26 6.19 4.24 -3.59
N HIS A 27 6.02 2.92 -3.85
CA HIS A 27 4.89 2.15 -3.30
C HIS A 27 4.87 2.19 -1.76
N PHE A 28 6.03 1.97 -1.14
CA PHE A 28 6.15 1.96 0.32
C PHE A 28 5.97 3.35 0.94
N LEU A 29 6.54 4.38 0.33
CA LEU A 29 6.38 5.76 0.80
C LEU A 29 4.93 6.24 0.70
N LEU A 30 4.26 5.94 -0.42
CA LEU A 30 2.88 6.36 -0.64
C LEU A 30 1.92 5.65 0.33
N PHE A 31 2.13 4.36 0.57
CA PHE A 31 1.41 3.63 1.63
C PHE A 31 1.67 4.27 3.00
N PHE A 32 2.94 4.46 3.37
CA PHE A 32 3.33 5.00 4.68
C PHE A 32 2.70 6.38 4.93
N LEU A 33 2.87 7.33 4.00
CA LEU A 33 2.31 8.67 4.12
C LEU A 33 0.78 8.64 4.17
N GLY A 34 0.14 7.83 3.31
CA GLY A 34 -1.32 7.67 3.34
C GLY A 34 -1.82 7.14 4.68
N ARG A 35 -1.12 6.19 5.32
CA ARG A 35 -1.47 5.68 6.65
C ARG A 35 -1.22 6.69 7.76
N MET A 36 -0.16 7.49 7.67
CA MET A 36 0.09 8.59 8.61
C MET A 36 -1.01 9.64 8.54
N VAL A 37 -1.33 10.14 7.33
CA VAL A 37 -2.42 11.10 7.12
C VAL A 37 -3.76 10.51 7.55
N HIS A 38 -4.05 9.25 7.23
CA HIS A 38 -5.28 8.59 7.68
C HIS A 38 -5.41 8.57 9.21
N THR A 39 -4.33 8.26 9.92
CA THR A 39 -4.32 8.20 11.39
C THR A 39 -4.48 9.58 11.99
N VAL A 40 -3.75 10.59 11.48
CA VAL A 40 -3.89 11.99 11.88
C VAL A 40 -5.31 12.48 11.62
N ALA A 41 -5.89 12.18 10.45
CA ALA A 41 -7.25 12.58 10.10
C ALA A 41 -8.31 11.92 11.00
N TYR A 42 -8.09 10.66 11.37
CA TYR A 42 -8.99 9.94 12.26
C TYR A 42 -8.94 10.48 13.69
N LEU A 43 -7.74 10.61 14.28
CA LEU A 43 -7.56 11.06 15.65
C LEU A 43 -7.82 12.57 15.81
N GLY A 44 -7.44 13.37 14.81
CA GLY A 44 -7.67 14.81 14.77
C GLY A 44 -9.08 15.23 14.35
N LYS A 45 -9.99 14.27 14.10
CA LYS A 45 -11.38 14.51 13.67
C LYS A 45 -11.48 15.48 12.49
N LEU A 46 -10.58 15.36 11.52
CA LEU A 46 -10.57 16.21 10.33
C LEU A 46 -11.88 16.03 9.53
N PRO A 47 -12.35 17.09 8.84
CA PRO A 47 -13.56 17.01 8.03
C PRO A 47 -13.40 15.98 6.90
N ALA A 48 -14.50 15.32 6.58
CA ALA A 48 -14.60 14.51 5.36
C ALA A 48 -14.33 15.40 4.13
N PRO A 49 -13.66 14.88 3.09
CA PRO A 49 -13.35 13.48 2.82
C PRO A 49 -11.91 13.05 3.17
N THR A 50 -11.16 13.84 3.94
CA THR A 50 -9.70 13.67 4.17
C THR A 50 -9.31 12.25 4.57
N ARG A 51 -10.04 11.65 5.52
CA ARG A 51 -9.79 10.28 5.97
C ARG A 51 -10.00 9.26 4.86
N SER A 52 -11.14 9.33 4.17
CA SER A 52 -11.48 8.38 3.11
C SER A 52 -10.54 8.50 1.92
N LEU A 53 -10.12 9.72 1.58
CA LEU A 53 -9.14 9.95 0.53
C LEU A 53 -7.77 9.36 0.90
N ALA A 54 -7.29 9.61 2.12
CA ALA A 54 -6.03 9.04 2.62
C ALA A 54 -6.06 7.50 2.64
N TYR A 55 -7.22 6.91 2.98
CA TYR A 55 -7.43 5.46 2.88
C TYR A 55 -7.28 4.97 1.44
N THR A 56 -8.02 5.56 0.49
CA THR A 56 -8.01 5.13 -0.91
C THR A 56 -6.64 5.28 -1.54
N VAL A 57 -5.96 6.41 -1.31
CA VAL A 57 -4.60 6.65 -1.80
C VAL A 57 -3.63 5.59 -1.25
N ALA A 58 -3.71 5.26 0.05
CA ALA A 58 -2.87 4.23 0.63
C ALA A 58 -3.13 2.83 0.04
N GLN A 59 -4.32 2.55 -0.50
CA GLN A 59 -4.63 1.22 -1.06
C GLN A 59 -4.15 1.02 -2.50
N LEU A 60 -3.96 2.10 -3.27
CA LEU A 60 -3.41 2.02 -4.64
C LEU A 60 -2.12 1.17 -4.73
N PRO A 61 -1.08 1.39 -3.89
CA PRO A 61 0.13 0.58 -3.94
C PRO A 61 -0.11 -0.86 -3.51
N CYS A 62 -1.04 -1.14 -2.58
CA CYS A 62 -1.40 -2.49 -2.19
C CYS A 62 -2.00 -3.27 -3.36
N VAL A 63 -2.95 -2.67 -4.07
CA VAL A 63 -3.59 -3.29 -5.25
C VAL A 63 -2.56 -3.52 -6.35
N SER A 64 -1.70 -2.54 -6.62
CA SER A 64 -0.60 -2.66 -7.59
C SER A 64 0.35 -3.82 -7.27
N MET A 65 0.81 -3.94 -6.02
CA MET A 65 1.69 -5.04 -5.60
C MET A 65 0.97 -6.39 -5.69
N ALA A 66 -0.29 -6.46 -5.27
CA ALA A 66 -1.07 -7.70 -5.35
C ALA A 66 -1.24 -8.20 -6.79
N LEU A 67 -1.52 -7.31 -7.74
CA LEU A 67 -1.61 -7.66 -9.16
C LEU A 67 -0.27 -8.18 -9.71
N GLN A 68 0.84 -7.52 -9.37
CA GLN A 68 2.18 -7.98 -9.77
C GLN A 68 2.51 -9.36 -9.17
N ILE A 69 2.18 -9.59 -7.89
CA ILE A 69 2.40 -10.89 -7.24
C ILE A 69 1.57 -11.99 -7.92
N VAL A 70 0.29 -11.74 -8.20
CA VAL A 70 -0.59 -12.73 -8.86
C VAL A 70 -0.10 -13.04 -10.27
N TRP A 71 0.33 -12.02 -11.01
CA TRP A 71 0.88 -12.17 -12.35
C TRP A 71 2.14 -13.06 -12.35
N GLU A 72 3.09 -12.74 -11.48
CA GLU A 72 4.34 -13.51 -11.34
C GLU A 72 4.06 -14.94 -10.87
N ALA A 73 3.16 -15.12 -9.90
CA ALA A 73 2.75 -16.45 -9.45
C ALA A 73 2.10 -17.27 -10.57
N ALA A 74 1.27 -16.65 -11.42
CA ALA A 74 0.62 -17.32 -12.54
C ALA A 74 1.59 -17.72 -13.66
N HIS A 75 2.66 -16.95 -13.88
CA HIS A 75 3.69 -17.27 -14.87
C HIS A 75 4.67 -18.36 -14.44
N HIS A 76 4.73 -18.67 -13.15
CA HIS A 76 5.58 -19.72 -12.58
C HIS A 76 4.85 -21.04 -12.30
N LEU A 77 3.56 -21.14 -12.66
CA LEU A 77 2.74 -22.36 -12.62
C LEU A 77 2.68 -23.03 -14.00
#